data_AF-A0A142BAV9-F1
#
_entry.id   AF-A0A142BAV9-F1
#
_cell.length_a   1.000
_cell.length_b   1.000
_cell.length_c   1.000
_cell.angle_alpha   90.00
_cell.angle_beta   90.00
_cell.angle_gamma   90.00
#
_symmetry.space_group_name_H-M   'P 1'
#
loop_
_entity.id
_entity.type
_entity.pdbx_description
1 polymer ?
#
loop_
_entity_poly.entity_id
_entity_poly.type
_entity_poly.pdbx_seq_one_letter_code
_entity_poly.pdbx_strand_id
1 'polypeptide(L)'
;MKANQNLRQVENGLLFDPECVPFRSCHASTLILLPEGDKLVAFFAGSSEGAGDSSIWMVRQRSGVWCEPEQVTVGSGLPCWNPVLHFADGVVWLFYKVGANPQSWITEVIHSFDLGNSWSSARPLVPDSTSPRGPVKNKLLVLSNGNWLAPNSVESGNCWDVRVDGSRDQGESWHECSVPFRHISSGTSVRAGWSGL
;
A
#
# COMPACT_ATOMS: atom_id res chain seq x y z
N MET A 1 -22.85 0.73 18.10
CA MET A 1 -24.05 0.25 17.36
C MET A 1 -23.53 -0.51 16.13
N LYS A 2 -23.57 -1.85 16.10
CA LYS A 2 -22.98 -2.61 14.99
C LYS A 2 -23.86 -2.46 13.75
N ALA A 3 -23.40 -1.70 12.76
CA ALA A 3 -24.02 -1.67 11.45
C ALA A 3 -23.92 -3.08 10.85
N ASN A 4 -25.04 -3.79 10.84
CA ASN A 4 -25.18 -5.06 10.15
C ASN A 4 -25.23 -4.74 8.65
N GLN A 5 -24.07 -4.48 8.05
CA GLN A 5 -23.99 -4.23 6.62
C GLN A 5 -24.22 -5.56 5.91
N ASN A 6 -25.39 -5.72 5.30
CA ASN A 6 -25.66 -6.79 4.35
C ASN A 6 -24.77 -6.56 3.13
N LEU A 7 -23.56 -7.12 3.16
CA LEU A 7 -22.66 -7.12 2.03
C LEU A 7 -23.23 -8.03 0.94
N ARG A 8 -23.34 -7.50 -0.28
CA ARG A 8 -23.72 -8.26 -1.47
C ARG A 8 -22.53 -8.30 -2.41
N GLN A 9 -22.16 -9.50 -2.86
CA GLN A 9 -21.18 -9.65 -3.94
C GLN A 9 -21.76 -9.05 -5.22
N VAL A 10 -21.06 -8.05 -5.78
CA VAL A 10 -21.45 -7.39 -7.04
C VAL A 10 -20.81 -8.10 -8.23
N GLU A 11 -19.55 -8.50 -8.09
CA GLU A 11 -18.76 -9.08 -9.17
C GLU A 11 -17.67 -9.99 -8.58
N ASN A 12 -17.27 -11.03 -9.33
CA ASN A 12 -16.08 -11.85 -9.07
C ASN A 12 -15.55 -12.33 -10.43
N GLY A 13 -14.27 -12.14 -10.67
CA GLY A 13 -13.58 -12.58 -11.87
C GLY A 13 -12.09 -12.30 -11.79
N LEU A 14 -11.35 -12.83 -12.75
CA LEU A 14 -9.95 -12.50 -12.94
C LEU A 14 -9.83 -11.10 -13.58
N LEU A 15 -8.77 -10.37 -13.22
CA LEU A 15 -8.46 -9.07 -13.82
C LEU A 15 -7.71 -9.22 -15.15
N PHE A 16 -7.03 -10.35 -15.35
CA PHE A 16 -6.20 -10.68 -16.50
C PHE A 16 -6.07 -12.20 -16.61
N ASP A 17 -5.65 -12.69 -17.78
CA ASP A 17 -5.35 -14.11 -17.98
C ASP A 17 -3.97 -14.45 -17.39
N PRO A 18 -3.87 -15.38 -16.41
CA PRO A 18 -2.60 -15.75 -15.79
C PRO A 18 -1.61 -16.42 -16.75
N GLU A 19 -2.06 -16.93 -17.90
CA GLU A 19 -1.17 -17.52 -18.92
C GLU A 19 -0.59 -16.44 -19.86
N CYS A 20 -1.10 -15.21 -19.82
CA CYS A 20 -0.74 -14.11 -20.72
C CYS A 20 0.08 -13.01 -20.03
N VAL A 21 0.71 -13.30 -18.88
CA VAL A 21 1.49 -12.33 -18.09
C VAL A 21 2.97 -12.71 -17.98
N PRO A 22 3.88 -11.73 -17.86
CA PRO A 22 5.33 -11.99 -17.81
C PRO A 22 5.84 -12.32 -16.40
N PHE A 23 4.96 -12.67 -15.45
CA PHE A 23 5.31 -12.98 -14.06
C PHE A 23 4.66 -14.29 -13.62
N ARG A 24 5.27 -14.97 -12.63
CA ARG A 24 4.79 -16.27 -12.11
C ARG A 24 4.00 -16.15 -10.81
N SER A 25 4.17 -15.04 -10.10
CA SER A 25 3.49 -14.77 -8.84
C SER A 25 3.11 -13.30 -8.75
N CYS A 26 1.95 -13.01 -8.16
CA CYS A 26 1.51 -11.67 -7.81
C CYS A 26 0.88 -11.67 -6.40
N HIS A 27 1.08 -10.60 -5.63
CA HIS A 27 0.61 -10.52 -4.25
C HIS A 27 0.43 -9.05 -3.77
N ALA A 28 -0.17 -8.89 -2.59
CA ALA A 28 -0.48 -7.62 -1.91
C ALA A 28 -1.19 -6.57 -2.79
N SER A 29 -2.37 -6.90 -3.29
CA SER A 29 -3.15 -5.98 -4.12
C SER A 29 -3.75 -4.80 -3.36
N THR A 30 -3.95 -3.70 -4.08
CA THR A 30 -4.63 -2.47 -3.64
C THR A 30 -5.48 -1.93 -4.79
N LEU A 31 -6.57 -1.22 -4.48
CA LEU A 31 -7.57 -0.75 -5.46
C LEU A 31 -8.02 0.67 -5.12
N ILE A 32 -8.21 1.54 -6.11
CA ILE A 32 -8.96 2.80 -5.99
C ILE A 32 -10.08 2.88 -7.05
N LEU A 33 -11.10 3.69 -6.76
CA LEU A 33 -12.10 4.11 -7.74
C LEU A 33 -11.66 5.46 -8.34
N LEU A 34 -11.78 5.57 -9.66
CA LEU A 34 -11.50 6.79 -10.41
C LEU A 34 -12.79 7.62 -10.59
N PRO A 35 -12.70 8.92 -10.96
CA PRO A 35 -13.85 9.84 -11.08
C PRO A 35 -15.01 9.42 -12.01
N GLU A 36 -14.84 8.38 -12.83
CA GLU A 36 -15.88 7.86 -13.74
C GLU A 36 -16.35 6.44 -13.37
N GLY A 37 -15.95 5.93 -12.20
CA GLY A 37 -16.33 4.61 -11.71
C GLY A 37 -15.42 3.47 -12.17
N ASP A 38 -14.51 3.74 -13.11
CA ASP A 38 -13.42 2.84 -13.44
C ASP A 38 -12.50 2.59 -12.23
N LYS A 39 -11.82 1.44 -12.26
CA LYS A 39 -10.99 0.93 -11.17
C LYS A 39 -9.52 0.95 -11.57
N LEU A 40 -8.66 1.25 -10.60
CA LEU A 40 -7.22 1.09 -10.74
C LEU A 40 -6.72 0.15 -9.65
N VAL A 41 -6.14 -0.98 -10.06
CA VAL A 41 -5.58 -1.99 -9.17
C VAL A 41 -4.07 -1.99 -9.31
N ALA A 42 -3.34 -2.09 -8.20
CA ALA A 42 -1.90 -2.36 -8.21
C ALA A 42 -1.57 -3.55 -7.32
N PHE A 43 -0.48 -4.25 -7.64
CA PHE A 43 0.06 -5.39 -6.91
C PHE A 43 1.56 -5.50 -7.22
N PHE A 44 2.33 -6.23 -6.42
CA PHE A 44 3.68 -6.58 -6.85
C PHE A 44 3.67 -7.94 -7.54
N ALA A 45 4.52 -8.11 -8.55
CA ALA A 45 4.64 -9.37 -9.28
C ALA A 45 6.06 -9.56 -9.85
N GLY A 46 6.45 -10.83 -10.00
CA GLY A 46 7.75 -11.24 -10.51
C GLY A 46 7.89 -12.76 -10.59
N SER A 47 9.13 -13.25 -10.67
CA SER A 47 9.43 -14.69 -10.69
C SER A 47 9.05 -15.42 -9.39
N SER A 48 9.28 -14.79 -8.23
CA SER A 48 8.79 -15.21 -6.92
C SER A 48 8.69 -14.01 -5.98
N GLU A 49 8.04 -14.20 -4.83
CA GLU A 49 8.04 -13.18 -3.77
C GLU A 49 9.48 -12.90 -3.31
N GLY A 50 9.86 -11.62 -3.31
CA GLY A 50 11.21 -11.15 -2.95
C GLY A 50 12.32 -11.35 -3.98
N ALA A 51 12.00 -11.86 -5.16
CA ALA A 51 12.96 -11.90 -6.25
C ALA A 51 13.30 -10.48 -6.74
N GLY A 52 14.54 -10.24 -7.15
CA GLY A 52 15.00 -8.91 -7.59
C GLY A 52 14.30 -8.36 -8.84
N ASP A 53 13.55 -9.21 -9.57
CA ASP A 53 12.67 -8.82 -10.68
C ASP A 53 11.25 -8.45 -10.22
N SER A 54 10.93 -8.59 -8.94
CA SER A 54 9.64 -8.19 -8.38
C SER A 54 9.44 -6.69 -8.51
N SER A 55 8.41 -6.31 -9.25
CA SER A 55 8.07 -4.92 -9.58
C SER A 55 6.62 -4.62 -9.23
N ILE A 56 6.25 -3.35 -9.17
CA ILE A 56 4.84 -2.96 -9.06
C ILE A 56 4.20 -3.00 -10.44
N TRP A 57 3.11 -3.73 -10.53
CA TRP A 57 2.25 -3.87 -11.69
C TRP A 57 0.89 -3.24 -11.40
N MET A 58 0.24 -2.82 -12.47
CA MET A 58 -1.05 -2.15 -12.40
C MET A 58 -1.98 -2.68 -13.48
N VAL A 59 -3.26 -2.79 -13.13
CA VAL A 59 -4.34 -3.17 -14.03
C VAL A 59 -5.44 -2.14 -13.89
N ARG A 60 -5.83 -1.55 -15.02
CA ARG A 60 -6.83 -0.49 -15.06
C ARG A 60 -8.10 -0.95 -15.78
N GLN A 61 -9.23 -0.42 -15.34
CA GLN A 61 -10.50 -0.57 -16.05
C GLN A 61 -10.69 0.63 -17.00
N ARG A 62 -11.17 0.39 -18.24
CA ARG A 62 -11.67 1.40 -19.18
C ARG A 62 -13.10 1.09 -19.52
N SER A 63 -14.03 1.94 -19.15
CA SER A 63 -15.45 1.78 -19.44
C SER A 63 -15.97 0.39 -19.01
N GLY A 64 -15.56 -0.06 -17.83
CA GLY A 64 -15.95 -1.37 -17.31
C GLY A 64 -15.11 -2.58 -17.79
N VAL A 65 -14.17 -2.40 -18.71
CA VAL A 65 -13.33 -3.50 -19.24
C VAL A 65 -11.91 -3.43 -18.67
N TRP A 66 -11.40 -4.54 -18.15
CA TRP A 66 -10.01 -4.62 -17.67
C TRP A 66 -9.02 -4.58 -18.84
N CYS A 67 -7.99 -3.75 -18.71
CA CYS A 67 -6.86 -3.70 -19.63
C CYS A 67 -5.78 -4.70 -19.20
N GLU A 68 -4.82 -4.96 -20.08
CA GLU A 68 -3.66 -5.79 -19.75
C GLU A 68 -2.82 -5.19 -18.60
N PRO A 69 -2.15 -6.02 -17.79
CA PRO A 69 -1.26 -5.53 -16.75
C PRO A 69 -0.05 -4.76 -17.32
N GLU A 70 0.26 -3.63 -16.69
CA GLU A 70 1.38 -2.77 -17.04
C GLU A 70 2.35 -2.65 -15.86
N GLN A 71 3.65 -2.78 -16.13
CA GLN A 71 4.69 -2.56 -15.12
C GLN A 71 4.87 -1.06 -14.87
N VAL A 72 4.75 -0.63 -13.62
CA VAL A 72 4.80 0.79 -13.23
C VAL A 72 6.19 1.20 -12.76
N THR A 73 6.88 0.33 -12.02
CA THR A 73 8.21 0.63 -11.47
C THR A 73 9.31 0.08 -12.36
N VAL A 74 10.35 0.88 -12.59
CA VAL A 74 11.56 0.42 -13.28
C VAL A 74 12.36 -0.49 -12.34
N GLY A 75 12.76 -1.67 -12.82
CA GLY A 75 13.53 -2.61 -12.03
C GLY A 75 14.88 -2.01 -11.60
N SER A 76 15.07 -1.84 -10.30
CA SER A 76 16.33 -1.40 -9.68
C SER A 76 17.26 -2.57 -9.33
N GLY A 77 16.84 -3.81 -9.64
CA GLY A 77 17.47 -5.05 -9.18
C GLY A 77 17.13 -5.39 -7.72
N LEU A 78 16.37 -4.53 -7.03
CA LEU A 78 15.79 -4.79 -5.72
C LEU A 78 14.31 -5.09 -5.87
N PRO A 79 13.76 -6.03 -5.06
CA PRO A 79 12.34 -6.32 -5.10
C PRO A 79 11.52 -5.12 -4.65
N CYS A 80 10.43 -4.88 -5.37
CA CYS A 80 9.36 -3.96 -4.99
C CYS A 80 8.23 -4.71 -4.29
N TRP A 81 7.59 -4.07 -3.31
CA TRP A 81 6.59 -4.72 -2.47
C TRP A 81 5.43 -3.81 -2.11
N ASN A 82 4.34 -4.46 -1.68
CA ASN A 82 3.22 -3.87 -0.96
C ASN A 82 2.79 -2.49 -1.51
N PRO A 83 2.27 -2.41 -2.73
CA PRO A 83 1.77 -1.16 -3.25
C PRO A 83 0.54 -0.69 -2.46
N VAL A 84 0.45 0.62 -2.25
CA VAL A 84 -0.73 1.28 -1.69
C VAL A 84 -1.13 2.43 -2.60
N LEU A 85 -2.30 2.29 -3.23
CA LEU A 85 -2.94 3.36 -4.01
C LEU A 85 -3.79 4.25 -3.12
N HIS A 86 -3.63 5.55 -3.29
CA HIS A 86 -4.47 6.59 -2.71
C HIS A 86 -4.83 7.63 -3.77
N PHE A 87 -6.06 8.13 -3.76
CA PHE A 87 -6.52 9.17 -4.68
C PHE A 87 -7.00 10.36 -3.85
N ALA A 88 -6.36 11.50 -4.06
CA ALA A 88 -6.68 12.75 -3.37
C ALA A 88 -6.41 13.92 -4.31
N ASP A 89 -7.34 14.88 -4.33
CA ASP A 89 -7.20 16.15 -5.06
C ASP A 89 -6.78 15.99 -6.53
N GLY A 90 -7.33 14.97 -7.20
CA GLY A 90 -7.05 14.69 -8.61
C GLY A 90 -5.73 13.95 -8.87
N VAL A 91 -4.94 13.66 -7.83
CA VAL A 91 -3.65 12.98 -7.93
C VAL A 91 -3.78 11.54 -7.44
N VAL A 92 -3.28 10.59 -8.23
CA VAL A 92 -3.10 9.21 -7.79
C VAL A 92 -1.71 9.07 -7.19
N TRP A 93 -1.67 8.68 -5.92
CA TRP A 93 -0.45 8.36 -5.18
C TRP A 93 -0.26 6.85 -5.19
N LEU A 94 0.96 6.41 -5.48
CA LEU A 94 1.37 5.03 -5.33
C LEU A 94 2.61 4.98 -4.43
N PHE A 95 2.40 4.47 -3.21
CA PHE A 95 3.46 4.15 -2.28
C PHE A 95 3.84 2.69 -2.45
N TYR A 96 5.12 2.37 -2.42
CA TYR A 96 5.60 0.98 -2.45
C TYR A 96 6.91 0.85 -1.71
N LYS A 97 7.28 -0.39 -1.34
CA LYS A 97 8.56 -0.65 -0.69
C LYS A 97 9.59 -1.10 -1.71
N VAL A 98 10.85 -0.73 -1.50
CA VAL A 98 12.00 -1.21 -2.30
C VAL A 98 13.09 -1.67 -1.34
N GLY A 99 13.58 -2.89 -1.54
CA GLY A 99 14.67 -3.46 -0.74
C GLY A 99 14.46 -4.93 -0.39
N ALA A 100 15.52 -5.58 0.08
CA ALA A 100 15.57 -7.04 0.17
C ALA A 100 14.58 -7.66 1.18
N ASN A 101 14.22 -6.97 2.26
CA ASN A 101 13.36 -7.51 3.30
C ASN A 101 12.73 -6.39 4.17
N PRO A 102 11.75 -6.71 5.03
CA PRO A 102 11.06 -5.72 5.87
C PRO A 102 11.92 -4.89 6.82
N GLN A 103 13.13 -5.36 7.15
CA GLN A 103 14.06 -4.69 8.07
C GLN A 103 14.90 -3.61 7.36
N SER A 104 15.07 -3.70 6.04
CA SER A 104 15.97 -2.84 5.27
C SER A 104 15.29 -2.08 4.13
N TRP A 105 14.04 -2.42 3.80
CA TRP A 105 13.34 -1.72 2.73
C TRP A 105 13.03 -0.27 3.09
N ILE A 106 13.00 0.57 2.06
CA ILE A 106 12.55 1.95 2.16
C ILE A 106 11.22 2.11 1.46
N THR A 107 10.59 3.26 1.65
CA THR A 107 9.34 3.60 0.96
C THR A 107 9.64 4.57 -0.15
N GLU A 108 9.25 4.21 -1.36
CA GLU A 108 9.21 5.12 -2.49
C GLU A 108 7.78 5.55 -2.77
N VAL A 109 7.65 6.71 -3.40
CA VAL A 109 6.39 7.25 -3.86
C VAL A 109 6.53 7.78 -5.28
N ILE A 110 5.51 7.50 -6.09
CA ILE A 110 5.29 8.09 -7.40
C ILE A 110 3.87 8.63 -7.48
N HIS A 111 3.69 9.65 -8.32
CA HIS A 111 2.42 10.33 -8.53
C HIS A 111 2.01 10.21 -9.97
N SER A 112 0.71 10.09 -10.18
CA SER A 112 0.09 10.29 -11.48
C SER A 112 -0.87 11.47 -11.40
N PHE A 113 -0.69 12.40 -12.33
CA PHE A 113 -1.53 13.58 -12.52
C PHE A 113 -2.58 13.38 -13.63
N ASP A 114 -2.64 12.17 -14.19
CA ASP A 114 -3.49 11.79 -15.32
C ASP A 114 -4.23 10.47 -15.05
N LEU A 115 -4.61 10.23 -13.79
CA LEU A 115 -5.43 9.08 -13.37
C LEU A 115 -4.78 7.70 -13.65
N GLY A 116 -3.47 7.63 -13.45
CA GLY A 116 -2.66 6.43 -13.57
C GLY A 116 -2.19 6.11 -14.99
N ASN A 117 -2.28 7.03 -15.96
CA ASN A 117 -1.79 6.77 -17.33
C ASN A 117 -0.28 7.01 -17.46
N SER A 118 0.29 7.93 -16.68
CA SER A 118 1.72 8.16 -16.57
C SER A 118 2.11 8.47 -15.12
N TRP A 119 3.39 8.27 -14.80
CA TRP A 119 3.91 8.35 -13.44
C TRP A 119 5.15 9.26 -13.38
N SER A 120 5.27 10.00 -12.28
CA SER A 120 6.48 10.76 -11.96
C SER A 120 7.68 9.83 -11.75
N SER A 121 8.89 10.40 -11.74
CA SER A 121 10.05 9.69 -11.21
C SER A 121 9.83 9.30 -9.74
N ALA A 122 10.36 8.13 -9.36
CA ALA A 122 10.34 7.66 -7.99
C ALA A 122 11.19 8.55 -7.08
N ARG A 123 10.68 8.80 -5.88
CA ARG A 123 11.44 9.45 -4.80
C ARG A 123 11.21 8.73 -3.49
N PRO A 124 12.18 8.73 -2.57
CA PRO A 124 11.93 8.32 -1.19
C PRO A 124 10.79 9.14 -0.58
N LEU A 125 9.90 8.47 0.16
CA LEU A 125 8.79 9.14 0.84
C LEU A 125 9.29 10.12 1.91
N VAL A 126 10.29 9.70 2.66
CA VAL A 126 11.03 10.52 3.62
C VAL A 126 12.51 10.42 3.25
N PRO A 127 13.17 11.54 2.89
CA PRO A 127 14.59 11.56 2.60
C PRO A 127 15.43 10.94 3.71
N ASP A 128 16.47 10.20 3.34
CA ASP A 128 17.46 9.59 4.23
C ASP A 128 16.89 8.60 5.28
N SER A 129 15.62 8.19 5.14
CA SER A 129 15.03 7.21 6.04
C SER A 129 15.63 5.82 5.83
N THR A 130 16.08 5.21 6.92
CA THR A 130 16.60 3.83 6.95
C THR A 130 15.55 2.79 7.36
N SER A 131 14.31 3.24 7.57
CA SER A 131 13.17 2.38 7.93
C SER A 131 11.97 2.68 7.03
N PRO A 132 11.03 1.74 6.84
CA PRO A 132 9.82 2.01 6.06
C PRO A 132 9.02 3.13 6.70
N ARG A 133 8.49 4.02 5.87
CA ARG A 133 7.63 5.16 6.27
C ARG A 133 6.31 5.12 5.52
N GLY A 134 5.33 5.88 6.01
CA GLY A 134 4.00 5.96 5.41
C GLY A 134 3.30 4.60 5.35
N PRO A 135 2.40 4.38 4.39
CA PRO A 135 1.63 3.16 4.34
C PRO A 135 2.49 2.01 3.82
N VAL A 136 2.44 0.85 4.47
CA VAL A 136 3.13 -0.35 3.97
C VAL A 136 2.24 -1.16 3.06
N LYS A 137 1.10 -1.67 3.56
CA LYS A 137 0.19 -2.54 2.76
C LYS A 137 -1.27 -2.08 2.81
N ASN A 138 -1.70 -1.49 3.91
CA ASN A 138 -3.08 -1.04 4.08
C ASN A 138 -3.21 0.43 3.68
N LYS A 139 -4.42 0.82 3.25
CA LYS A 139 -4.73 2.20 2.89
C LYS A 139 -4.52 3.14 4.07
N LEU A 140 -4.03 4.33 3.77
CA LEU A 140 -4.03 5.44 4.72
C LEU A 140 -5.48 5.90 4.97
N LEU A 141 -5.68 6.52 6.14
CA LEU A 141 -6.93 7.14 6.55
C LEU A 141 -6.80 8.65 6.41
N VAL A 142 -7.80 9.30 5.79
CA VAL A 142 -7.94 10.75 5.80
C VAL A 142 -8.85 11.12 6.96
N LEU A 143 -8.33 11.90 7.90
CA LEU A 143 -9.05 12.36 9.08
C LEU A 143 -9.99 13.51 8.71
N SER A 144 -10.96 13.80 9.58
CA SER A 144 -11.93 14.89 9.37
C SER A 144 -11.30 16.29 9.26
N ASN A 145 -10.07 16.47 9.74
CA ASN A 145 -9.30 17.70 9.61
C ASN A 145 -8.38 17.72 8.37
N GLY A 146 -8.48 16.73 7.48
CA GLY A 146 -7.66 16.61 6.27
C GLY A 146 -6.29 15.94 6.46
N ASN A 147 -5.86 15.68 7.70
CA ASN A 147 -4.61 14.98 7.96
C ASN A 147 -4.67 13.52 7.49
N TRP A 148 -3.54 12.97 7.08
CA TRP A 148 -3.43 11.57 6.69
C TRP A 148 -2.77 10.76 7.82
N LEU A 149 -3.30 9.57 8.09
CA LEU A 149 -2.68 8.57 8.96
C LEU A 149 -2.40 7.30 8.16
N ALA A 150 -1.14 6.91 8.08
CA ALA A 150 -0.71 5.74 7.35
C ALA A 150 -0.25 4.62 8.29
N PRO A 151 -0.86 3.43 8.20
CA PRO A 151 -0.47 2.30 9.05
C PRO A 151 0.82 1.63 8.55
N ASN A 152 1.67 1.28 9.52
CA ASN A 152 2.99 0.67 9.31
C ASN A 152 3.30 -0.30 10.47
N SER A 153 4.40 -1.04 10.35
CA SER A 153 4.95 -1.93 11.38
C SER A 153 6.44 -1.66 11.57
N VAL A 154 6.94 -1.93 12.78
CA VAL A 154 8.37 -2.15 13.01
C VAL A 154 8.57 -3.65 13.20
N GLU A 155 9.40 -4.25 12.37
CA GLU A 155 9.63 -5.70 12.32
C GLU A 155 11.05 -6.05 12.75
N SER A 156 11.33 -5.93 14.05
CA SER A 156 12.66 -6.21 14.60
C SER A 156 12.75 -7.64 15.10
N GLY A 157 13.19 -8.55 14.23
CA GLY A 157 13.51 -9.94 14.55
C GLY A 157 12.34 -10.72 15.16
N ASN A 158 12.17 -10.60 16.47
CA ASN A 158 11.20 -11.34 17.27
C ASN A 158 10.00 -10.51 17.74
N CYS A 159 9.91 -9.23 17.39
CA CYS A 159 8.76 -8.39 17.73
C CYS A 159 8.22 -7.61 16.53
N TRP A 160 6.89 -7.48 16.51
CA TRP A 160 6.12 -6.72 15.53
C TRP A 160 5.34 -5.65 16.27
N ASP A 161 5.73 -4.41 16.03
CA ASP A 161 5.17 -3.26 16.71
C ASP A 161 4.33 -2.44 15.74
N VAL A 162 3.23 -1.90 16.25
CA VAL A 162 2.41 -0.97 15.48
C VAL A 162 3.19 0.33 15.33
N ARG A 163 3.28 0.82 14.11
CA ARG A 163 3.75 2.17 13.79
C ARG A 163 2.69 2.89 12.98
N VAL A 164 2.52 4.18 13.21
CA VAL A 164 1.66 5.02 12.38
C VAL A 164 2.47 6.24 11.99
N ASP A 165 2.48 6.57 10.71
CA ASP A 165 3.01 7.84 10.24
C ASP A 165 1.85 8.79 9.94
N GLY A 166 2.01 10.06 10.31
CA GLY A 166 1.05 11.11 10.06
C GLY A 166 1.58 12.11 9.03
N SER A 167 0.68 12.68 8.23
CA SER A 167 0.95 13.84 7.41
C SER A 167 -0.11 14.91 7.69
N ARG A 168 0.34 16.17 7.82
CA ARG A 168 -0.53 17.35 8.05
C ARG A 168 -0.70 18.21 6.80
N ASP A 169 -0.10 17.77 5.71
CA ASP A 169 0.10 18.48 4.44
C ASP A 169 -0.15 17.53 3.26
N GLN A 170 -1.15 16.65 3.41
CA GLN A 170 -1.66 15.78 2.33
C GLN A 170 -0.58 14.94 1.63
N GLY A 171 0.33 14.36 2.41
CA GLY A 171 1.35 13.43 1.93
C GLY A 171 2.69 14.07 1.55
N GLU A 172 2.81 15.40 1.59
CA GLU A 172 4.07 16.09 1.28
C GLU A 172 5.16 15.80 2.32
N SER A 173 4.82 15.78 3.61
CA SER A 173 5.75 15.40 4.69
C SER A 173 5.13 14.44 5.70
N TRP A 174 5.98 13.62 6.32
CA TRP A 174 5.57 12.53 7.20
C TRP A 174 6.34 12.52 8.52
N HIS A 175 5.61 12.42 9.63
CA HIS A 175 6.15 12.31 10.97
C HIS A 175 5.61 11.05 11.65
N GLU A 176 6.41 10.44 12.52
CA GLU A 176 5.94 9.33 13.32
C GLU A 176 4.89 9.81 14.32
N CYS A 177 3.79 9.06 14.42
CA CYS A 177 2.79 9.22 15.46
C CYS A 177 3.06 8.20 16.57
N SER A 178 3.15 8.68 17.82
CA SER A 178 3.27 7.79 18.97
C SER A 178 1.98 6.98 19.15
N VAL A 179 2.11 5.65 19.16
CA VAL A 179 1.04 4.72 19.50
C VAL A 179 1.36 4.12 20.87
N PRO A 180 0.57 4.42 21.92
CA PRO A 180 0.84 3.86 23.24
C PRO A 180 0.42 2.38 23.24
N PHE A 181 1.41 1.49 23.33
CA PHE A 181 1.19 0.06 23.57
C PHE A 181 2.21 -0.48 24.57
N ARG A 182 1.91 -1.65 25.12
CA ARG A 182 2.79 -2.39 26.04
C ARG A 182 2.87 -3.83 25.59
N HIS A 183 4.09 -4.35 25.45
CA HIS A 183 4.28 -5.78 25.26
C HIS A 183 3.94 -6.53 26.54
N ILE A 184 3.14 -7.58 26.38
CA ILE A 184 2.79 -8.51 27.45
C ILE A 184 3.45 -9.84 27.09
N SER A 185 4.42 -10.25 27.89
CA SER A 185 5.10 -11.54 27.71
C SER A 185 4.09 -12.69 27.85
N SER A 186 4.29 -13.74 27.05
CA SER A 186 3.49 -14.97 27.15
C SER A 186 3.50 -15.51 28.59
N GLY A 187 2.31 -15.64 29.18
CA GLY A 187 2.12 -16.08 30.58
C GLY A 187 1.55 -15.03 31.53
N THR A 188 1.48 -13.76 31.14
CA THR A 188 0.86 -12.71 31.95
C THR A 188 -0.60 -12.50 31.52
N SER A 189 -1.57 -12.80 32.39
CA SER A 189 -2.97 -12.46 32.13
C SER A 189 -3.20 -10.97 32.41
N VAL A 190 -3.62 -10.23 31.39
CA VAL A 190 -4.04 -8.84 31.53
C VAL A 190 -5.47 -8.76 31.01
N ARG A 191 -6.40 -8.23 31.81
CA ARG A 191 -7.75 -7.92 31.32
C ARG A 191 -7.63 -6.77 30.31
N ALA A 192 -7.82 -7.07 29.04
CA ALA A 192 -7.93 -6.03 28.01
C ALA A 192 -9.21 -5.22 28.23
N GLY A 193 -9.07 -3.93 28.54
CA GLY A 193 -10.18 -3.00 28.80
C GLY A 193 -10.70 -2.26 27.57
N TRP A 194 -10.55 -2.81 26.36
CA TRP A 194 -10.99 -2.13 25.14
C TRP A 194 -12.46 -2.44 24.85
N SER A 195 -13.32 -1.42 24.98
CA SER A 195 -14.77 -1.52 24.73
C SER A 195 -15.19 -1.18 23.30
N GLY A 196 -14.24 -0.95 22.39
CA GLY A 196 -14.51 -0.49 21.03
C GLY A 196 -14.90 0.98 20.92
N LEU A 197 -15.04 1.45 19.68
CA LEU A 197 -15.71 2.71 19.31
C LEU A 197 -17.23 2.49 19.15
#